data_AF-A0A6P8MMM5-F1
#
_entry.id   AF-A0A6P8MMM5-F1
#
_cell.length_a   1.000
_cell.length_b   1.000
_cell.length_c   1.000
_cell.angle_alpha   90.00
_cell.angle_beta   90.00
_cell.angle_gamma   90.00
#
_symmetry.space_group_name_H-M   'P 1'
#
loop_
_entity.id
_entity.type
_entity.pdbx_description
1 polymer ?
#
loop_
_entity_poly.entity_id
_entity_poly.type
_entity_poly.pdbx_seq_one_letter_code
_entity_poly.pdbx_strand_id
1 'polypeptide(L)'
;MATPTACTRFSDNYDLKEELGKGAFSVVRRCVQKSTGHEFAAKIINTKKLTARDFQKLEREARICRKLQHPNIVRLHDSIQEENHHYLVFDLVTGGELFEDIVAREFYSEADASHCIQQILESVHHCHHNGVVHRDLKPENLLLASKAKGAAVKLADFGLAIEVQGEAQAWFGFAGTPGYLSPEVLKKEPYGKPVDIWACGVILYILLVGYPPFWDEDQHRLYAQIKAGSYDYPSPEWDTVTPEAKNLINQMLTVNPSKRITASEALKHPWICQRERVASVVHRQETVDCLKKFNARRKLKGAILTTMLATRNFSSKYDAQEDKKGVVDRSSTVIAKEPEGPASQGTPPNSPAAVSAFSRVMAASQTNKQAQNQVQGNPLGLAAVLLQGAQARRQEIIKMTEQLIESINIGDFEAYTKICDPHLTAFEPEALGNLVEGMDFHKFYFDNAVLAKHCKAVNTTILNPHVHLLGEDAACIAYVRLTQYMDKQGVAHTHQSEESRVWHKRDNKWQNVHFHRSMLTGPSPFSYSHK
;
A
#
# COMPACT_ATOMS: atom_id res chain seq x y z
N MET A 1 -5.24 44.78 -30.09
CA MET A 1 -5.71 44.29 -28.77
C MET A 1 -5.99 42.81 -28.91
N ALA A 2 -5.28 41.96 -28.17
CA ALA A 2 -5.58 40.53 -28.16
C ALA A 2 -6.88 40.31 -27.37
N THR A 3 -7.87 39.70 -27.99
CA THR A 3 -9.10 39.23 -27.33
C THR A 3 -8.71 38.28 -26.19
N PRO A 4 -9.18 38.50 -24.95
CA PRO A 4 -8.89 37.60 -23.85
C PRO A 4 -9.57 36.26 -24.11
N THR A 5 -8.80 35.18 -24.16
CA THR A 5 -9.31 33.81 -24.20
C THR A 5 -10.20 33.63 -22.97
N ALA A 6 -11.51 33.42 -23.16
CA ALA A 6 -12.44 33.21 -22.06
C ALA A 6 -11.99 31.99 -21.26
N CYS A 7 -11.43 32.22 -20.07
CA CYS A 7 -11.10 31.17 -19.12
C CYS A 7 -12.44 30.72 -18.50
N THR A 8 -13.12 29.76 -19.14
CA THR A 8 -14.40 29.23 -18.65
C THR A 8 -14.14 28.50 -17.34
N ARG A 9 -14.70 29.02 -16.24
CA ARG A 9 -14.60 28.34 -14.94
C ARG A 9 -15.37 27.02 -15.00
N PHE A 10 -14.99 26.06 -14.16
CA PHE A 10 -15.72 24.80 -14.07
C PHE A 10 -17.21 25.06 -13.76
N SER A 11 -17.47 25.98 -12.83
CA SER A 11 -18.82 26.38 -12.42
C SER A 11 -19.66 27.01 -13.53
N ASP A 12 -19.05 27.50 -14.61
CA ASP A 12 -19.78 28.12 -15.72
C ASP A 12 -20.43 27.03 -16.61
N ASN A 13 -19.79 25.87 -16.70
CA ASN A 13 -20.18 24.78 -17.61
C ASN A 13 -20.80 23.58 -16.89
N TYR A 14 -20.49 23.35 -15.61
CA TYR A 14 -20.88 22.13 -14.89
C TYR A 14 -21.43 22.42 -13.49
N ASP A 15 -22.40 21.60 -13.07
CA ASP A 15 -22.92 21.56 -11.70
C ASP A 15 -22.36 20.34 -10.95
N LEU A 16 -21.64 20.57 -9.85
CA LEU A 16 -21.16 19.50 -8.96
C LEU A 16 -22.30 18.86 -8.16
N LYS A 17 -22.24 17.54 -8.00
CA LYS A 17 -23.20 16.72 -7.26
C LYS A 17 -22.48 15.90 -6.18
N GLU A 18 -22.94 14.72 -5.82
CA GLU A 18 -22.36 13.90 -4.75
C GLU A 18 -20.92 13.43 -5.03
N GLU A 19 -20.22 13.06 -3.96
CA GLU A 19 -18.90 12.43 -4.02
C GLU A 19 -19.03 10.96 -4.43
N LEU A 20 -18.22 10.55 -5.40
CA LEU A 20 -18.12 9.17 -5.89
C LEU A 20 -16.91 8.43 -5.30
N GLY A 21 -15.85 9.17 -4.97
CA GLY A 21 -14.64 8.61 -4.38
C GLY A 21 -13.62 9.67 -3.98
N LYS A 22 -12.62 9.26 -3.20
CA LYS A 22 -11.59 10.15 -2.64
C LYS A 22 -10.21 9.51 -2.71
N GLY A 23 -9.25 10.27 -3.20
CA GLY A 23 -7.83 9.94 -3.20
C GLY A 23 -7.02 10.86 -2.27
N ALA A 24 -5.70 10.67 -2.24
CA ALA A 24 -4.82 11.43 -1.35
C ALA A 24 -4.84 12.96 -1.60
N PHE A 25 -4.93 13.37 -2.87
CA PHE A 25 -4.88 14.79 -3.30
C PHE A 25 -6.07 15.19 -4.18
N SER A 26 -7.04 14.29 -4.36
CA SER A 26 -8.18 14.52 -5.24
C SER A 26 -9.46 13.94 -4.68
N VAL A 27 -10.58 14.49 -5.12
CA VAL A 27 -11.92 13.97 -4.88
C VAL A 27 -12.60 13.79 -6.22
N VAL A 28 -13.26 12.66 -6.45
CA VAL A 28 -14.08 12.42 -7.63
C VAL A 28 -15.54 12.67 -7.25
N ARG A 29 -16.21 13.58 -7.97
CA ARG A 29 -17.63 13.89 -7.78
C ARG A 29 -18.38 13.70 -9.07
N ARG A 30 -19.66 13.32 -9.00
CA ARG A 30 -20.54 13.40 -10.16
C ARG A 30 -20.74 14.88 -10.51
N CYS A 31 -20.79 15.20 -11.79
CA CYS A 31 -21.17 16.53 -12.27
C CYS A 31 -22.12 16.43 -13.47
N VAL A 32 -22.86 17.50 -13.72
CA VAL A 32 -23.82 17.60 -14.84
C VAL A 32 -23.43 18.79 -15.69
N GLN A 33 -23.28 18.61 -17.01
CA GLN A 33 -23.01 19.70 -17.93
C GLN A 33 -24.27 20.54 -18.12
N LYS A 34 -24.20 21.85 -17.87
CA LYS A 34 -25.37 22.75 -17.86
C LYS A 34 -26.06 22.88 -19.22
N SER A 35 -25.29 22.86 -20.30
CA SER A 35 -25.82 23.06 -21.66
C SER A 35 -26.58 21.86 -22.21
N THR A 36 -26.22 20.64 -21.79
CA THR A 36 -26.76 19.39 -22.36
C THR A 36 -27.54 18.54 -21.36
N GLY A 37 -27.32 18.75 -20.06
CA GLY A 37 -27.83 17.87 -19.01
C GLY A 37 -27.09 16.53 -18.88
N HIS A 38 -26.03 16.30 -19.68
CA HIS A 38 -25.26 15.05 -19.60
C HIS A 38 -24.42 14.96 -18.32
N GLU A 39 -24.30 13.74 -17.79
CA GLU A 39 -23.61 13.46 -16.53
C GLU A 39 -22.18 12.94 -16.76
N PHE A 40 -21.28 13.36 -15.88
CA PHE A 40 -19.85 13.06 -15.92
C PHE A 40 -19.29 12.82 -14.51
N ALA A 41 -18.05 12.35 -14.45
CA ALA A 41 -17.26 12.28 -13.22
C ALA A 41 -16.15 13.32 -13.25
N ALA A 42 -16.18 14.30 -12.35
CA ALA A 42 -15.14 15.30 -12.19
C ALA A 42 -14.13 14.86 -11.13
N LYS A 43 -12.89 14.58 -11.53
CA LYS A 43 -11.74 14.42 -10.63
C LYS A 43 -11.18 15.82 -10.32
N ILE A 44 -11.44 16.27 -9.10
CA ILE A 44 -11.07 17.60 -8.59
C ILE A 44 -9.77 17.47 -7.80
N ILE A 45 -8.71 18.09 -8.30
CA ILE A 45 -7.36 17.95 -7.75
C ILE A 45 -6.96 19.28 -7.14
N ASN A 46 -6.54 19.27 -5.86
CA ASN A 46 -6.11 20.50 -5.19
C ASN A 46 -4.66 20.81 -5.55
N THR A 47 -4.45 21.79 -6.44
CA THR A 47 -3.12 22.12 -6.98
C THR A 47 -2.22 22.84 -5.96
N LYS A 48 -2.79 23.51 -4.94
CA LYS A 48 -2.02 24.16 -3.87
C LYS A 48 -1.16 23.19 -3.06
N LYS A 49 -1.58 21.93 -2.99
CA LYS A 49 -0.89 20.87 -2.21
C LYS A 49 0.10 20.07 -3.04
N LEU A 50 0.24 20.37 -4.33
CA LEU A 50 1.09 19.60 -5.24
C LEU A 50 2.50 20.15 -5.25
N THR A 51 3.48 19.25 -5.21
CA THR A 51 4.87 19.59 -5.54
C THR A 51 5.00 19.84 -7.05
N ALA A 52 6.08 20.51 -7.49
CA ALA A 52 6.36 20.67 -8.92
C ALA A 52 6.39 19.33 -9.69
N ARG A 53 6.87 18.27 -9.03
CA ARG A 53 6.88 16.91 -9.57
C ARG A 53 5.46 16.34 -9.74
N ASP A 54 4.57 16.60 -8.79
CA ASP A 54 3.18 16.11 -8.88
C ASP A 54 2.37 16.90 -9.91
N PHE A 55 2.69 18.19 -10.11
CA PHE A 55 2.14 18.98 -11.21
C PHE A 55 2.51 18.40 -12.59
N GLN A 56 3.78 18.01 -12.78
CA GLN A 56 4.22 17.33 -14.02
C GLN A 56 3.51 15.99 -14.25
N LYS A 57 3.25 15.22 -13.17
CA LYS A 57 2.48 13.97 -13.29
C LYS A 57 1.03 14.25 -13.71
N LEU A 58 0.42 15.29 -13.15
CA LEU A 58 -0.94 15.71 -13.48
C LEU A 58 -1.05 16.14 -14.94
N GLU A 59 -0.15 16.99 -15.43
CA GLU A 59 -0.11 17.39 -16.84
C GLU A 59 0.07 16.19 -17.78
N ARG A 60 0.94 15.24 -17.39
CA ARG A 60 1.12 13.99 -18.14
C ARG A 60 -0.15 13.15 -18.16
N GLU A 61 -0.81 12.96 -17.02
CA GLU A 61 -2.07 12.21 -16.92
C GLU A 61 -3.14 12.83 -17.83
N ALA A 62 -3.38 14.14 -17.72
CA ALA A 62 -4.36 14.84 -18.55
C ALA A 62 -4.06 14.70 -20.04
N ARG A 63 -2.79 14.82 -20.42
CA ARG A 63 -2.35 14.71 -21.82
C ARG A 63 -2.46 13.29 -22.37
N ILE A 64 -2.14 12.26 -21.57
CA ILE A 64 -2.34 10.85 -21.94
C ILE A 64 -3.83 10.58 -22.11
N CYS A 65 -4.67 10.95 -21.14
CA CYS A 65 -6.11 10.70 -21.20
C CYS A 65 -6.80 11.39 -22.38
N ARG A 66 -6.33 12.58 -22.81
CA ARG A 66 -6.82 13.25 -24.04
C ARG A 66 -6.53 12.45 -25.32
N LYS A 67 -5.42 11.72 -25.37
CA LYS A 67 -5.04 10.88 -26.53
C LYS A 67 -5.86 9.59 -26.62
N LEU A 68 -6.27 9.06 -25.49
CA LEU A 68 -6.91 7.74 -25.42
C LEU A 68 -8.43 7.85 -25.60
N GLN A 69 -8.90 7.47 -26.78
CA GLN A 69 -10.32 7.39 -27.12
C GLN A 69 -10.66 5.96 -27.54
N HIS A 70 -11.25 5.19 -26.63
CA HIS A 70 -11.61 3.79 -26.85
C HIS A 70 -12.83 3.43 -26.00
N PRO A 71 -13.78 2.58 -26.49
CA PRO A 71 -14.98 2.20 -25.74
C PRO A 71 -14.67 1.59 -24.36
N ASN A 72 -13.59 0.81 -24.27
CA ASN A 72 -13.12 0.18 -23.03
C ASN A 72 -12.12 1.02 -22.22
N ILE A 73 -12.05 2.33 -22.44
CA ILE A 73 -11.27 3.27 -21.61
C ILE A 73 -12.24 4.34 -21.08
N VAL A 74 -12.05 4.78 -19.84
CA VAL A 74 -12.75 5.94 -19.29
C VAL A 74 -12.24 7.21 -19.98
N ARG A 75 -13.06 7.81 -20.84
CA ARG A 75 -12.65 8.95 -21.67
C ARG A 75 -12.56 10.22 -20.83
N LEU A 76 -11.52 11.04 -21.09
CA LEU A 76 -11.44 12.43 -20.62
C LEU A 76 -12.11 13.35 -21.65
N HIS A 77 -13.14 14.08 -21.22
CA HIS A 77 -13.90 15.02 -22.04
C HIS A 77 -13.34 16.44 -21.93
N ASP A 78 -12.99 16.85 -20.71
CA ASP A 78 -12.56 18.21 -20.44
C ASP A 78 -11.48 18.25 -19.37
N SER A 79 -10.65 19.30 -19.39
CA SER A 79 -9.60 19.52 -18.41
C SER A 79 -9.44 21.01 -18.18
N ILE A 80 -9.97 21.46 -17.04
CA ILE A 80 -10.15 22.86 -16.67
C ILE A 80 -9.22 23.18 -15.52
N GLN A 81 -8.34 24.15 -15.72
CA GLN A 81 -7.40 24.61 -14.68
C GLN A 81 -7.90 25.93 -14.10
N GLU A 82 -8.08 25.95 -12.79
CA GLU A 82 -8.37 27.15 -12.00
C GLU A 82 -7.21 27.44 -11.04
N GLU A 83 -7.26 28.58 -10.34
CA GLU A 83 -6.16 29.08 -9.50
C GLU A 83 -5.66 28.04 -8.47
N ASN A 84 -6.57 27.25 -7.89
CA ASN A 84 -6.27 26.33 -6.78
C ASN A 84 -6.70 24.88 -7.03
N HIS A 85 -7.33 24.62 -8.17
CA HIS A 85 -7.89 23.33 -8.51
C HIS A 85 -7.70 23.01 -9.98
N HIS A 86 -7.49 21.74 -10.30
CA HIS A 86 -7.56 21.22 -11.65
C HIS A 86 -8.68 20.20 -11.71
N TYR A 87 -9.62 20.40 -12.64
CA TYR A 87 -10.75 19.51 -12.87
C TYR A 87 -10.47 18.69 -14.12
N LEU A 88 -10.51 17.36 -13.98
CA LEU A 88 -10.51 16.44 -15.12
C LEU A 88 -11.90 15.80 -15.20
N VAL A 89 -12.61 16.03 -16.29
CA VAL A 89 -14.00 15.60 -16.50
C VAL A 89 -14.01 14.33 -17.34
N PHE A 90 -14.37 13.21 -16.72
CA PHE A 90 -14.36 11.87 -17.32
C PHE A 90 -15.77 11.34 -17.59
N ASP A 91 -15.87 10.28 -18.40
CA ASP A 91 -17.06 9.43 -18.46
C ASP A 91 -17.54 9.08 -17.03
N LEU A 92 -18.83 9.24 -16.75
CA LEU A 92 -19.43 8.69 -15.55
C LEU A 92 -19.64 7.18 -15.73
N VAL A 93 -18.98 6.37 -14.92
CA VAL A 93 -19.18 4.91 -14.86
C VAL A 93 -19.93 4.54 -13.59
N THR A 94 -21.01 3.76 -13.72
CA THR A 94 -21.95 3.47 -12.61
C THR A 94 -22.05 2.00 -12.25
N GLY A 95 -21.36 1.12 -12.99
CA GLY A 95 -21.39 -0.33 -12.77
C GLY A 95 -20.52 -0.81 -11.61
N GLY A 96 -19.65 0.05 -11.06
CA GLY A 96 -18.71 -0.34 -10.01
C GLY A 96 -17.50 -1.10 -10.57
N GLU A 97 -16.84 -1.87 -9.71
CA GLU A 97 -15.66 -2.66 -10.07
C GLU A 97 -16.05 -4.03 -10.65
N LEU A 98 -15.37 -4.43 -11.73
CA LEU A 98 -15.63 -5.70 -12.44
C LEU A 98 -15.64 -6.90 -11.48
N PHE A 99 -14.69 -6.95 -10.55
CA PHE A 99 -14.53 -8.07 -9.62
C PHE A 99 -15.69 -8.17 -8.62
N GLU A 100 -16.34 -7.06 -8.27
CA GLU A 100 -17.51 -7.08 -7.39
C GLU A 100 -18.74 -7.58 -8.14
N ASP A 101 -18.90 -7.17 -9.40
CA ASP A 101 -19.98 -7.63 -10.27
C ASP A 101 -19.90 -9.14 -10.51
N ILE A 102 -18.71 -9.68 -10.77
CA ILE A 102 -18.52 -11.14 -10.93
C ILE A 102 -19.02 -11.90 -9.70
N VAL A 103 -18.72 -11.41 -8.49
CA VAL A 103 -19.16 -12.04 -7.23
C VAL A 103 -20.67 -11.98 -7.04
N ALA A 104 -21.35 -11.02 -7.66
CA ALA A 104 -22.80 -10.85 -7.60
C ALA A 104 -23.56 -11.69 -8.65
N ARG A 105 -22.86 -12.33 -9.59
CA ARG A 105 -23.51 -13.14 -10.64
C ARG A 105 -23.87 -14.53 -10.11
N GLU A 106 -25.06 -15.00 -10.49
CA GLU A 106 -25.48 -16.39 -10.27
C GLU A 106 -24.70 -17.39 -11.12
N PHE A 107 -24.11 -16.92 -12.22
CA PHE A 107 -23.37 -17.75 -13.16
C PHE A 107 -22.10 -17.04 -13.62
N TYR A 108 -21.01 -17.78 -13.61
CA TYR A 108 -19.68 -17.36 -14.03
C TYR A 108 -18.87 -18.56 -14.54
N SER A 109 -18.24 -18.40 -15.71
CA SER A 109 -17.54 -19.44 -16.46
C SER A 109 -16.23 -18.93 -17.07
N GLU A 110 -15.45 -19.81 -17.70
CA GLU A 110 -14.26 -19.38 -18.46
C GLU A 110 -14.63 -18.50 -19.65
N ALA A 111 -15.77 -18.74 -20.30
CA ALA A 111 -16.26 -17.90 -21.38
C ALA A 111 -16.49 -16.45 -20.90
N ASP A 112 -17.03 -16.27 -19.69
CA ASP A 112 -17.20 -14.94 -19.08
C ASP A 112 -15.84 -14.28 -18.78
N ALA A 113 -14.90 -15.05 -18.21
CA ALA A 113 -13.54 -14.58 -17.94
C ALA A 113 -12.82 -14.17 -19.24
N SER A 114 -12.97 -14.97 -20.30
CA SER A 114 -12.46 -14.71 -21.64
C SER A 114 -13.04 -13.42 -22.22
N HIS A 115 -14.34 -13.18 -22.02
CA HIS A 115 -15.00 -11.94 -22.45
C HIS A 115 -14.48 -10.71 -21.70
N CYS A 116 -14.22 -10.84 -20.40
CA CYS A 116 -13.66 -9.76 -19.60
C CYS A 116 -12.22 -9.44 -20.03
N ILE A 117 -11.34 -10.45 -20.15
CA ILE A 117 -9.94 -10.22 -20.50
C ILE A 117 -9.79 -9.72 -21.94
N GLN A 118 -10.68 -10.09 -22.86
CA GLN A 118 -10.68 -9.53 -24.21
C GLN A 118 -10.84 -8.01 -24.18
N GLN A 119 -11.84 -7.48 -23.47
CA GLN A 119 -12.08 -6.04 -23.37
C GLN A 119 -10.92 -5.30 -22.68
N ILE A 120 -10.30 -5.95 -21.69
CA ILE A 120 -9.09 -5.43 -21.03
C ILE A 120 -7.95 -5.35 -22.06
N LEU A 121 -7.68 -6.43 -22.80
CA LEU A 121 -6.63 -6.47 -23.82
C LEU A 121 -6.89 -5.50 -24.97
N GLU A 122 -8.14 -5.26 -25.38
CA GLU A 122 -8.50 -4.25 -26.37
C GLU A 122 -8.12 -2.85 -25.88
N SER A 123 -8.43 -2.52 -24.61
CA SER A 123 -8.01 -1.25 -24.00
C SER A 123 -6.48 -1.11 -23.91
N VAL A 124 -5.78 -2.18 -23.51
CA VAL A 124 -4.32 -2.20 -23.39
C VAL A 124 -3.66 -2.10 -24.76
N HIS A 125 -4.18 -2.80 -25.76
CA HIS A 125 -3.73 -2.71 -27.14
C HIS A 125 -3.86 -1.29 -27.67
N HIS A 126 -4.99 -0.62 -27.42
CA HIS A 126 -5.19 0.79 -27.80
C HIS A 126 -4.19 1.72 -27.13
N CYS A 127 -3.91 1.54 -25.83
CA CYS A 127 -2.86 2.26 -25.11
C CYS A 127 -1.50 2.05 -25.79
N HIS A 128 -1.11 0.79 -26.03
CA HIS A 128 0.18 0.41 -26.60
C HIS A 128 0.37 0.94 -28.03
N HIS A 129 -0.69 0.93 -28.84
CA HIS A 129 -0.70 1.51 -30.18
C HIS A 129 -0.48 3.02 -30.17
N ASN A 130 -1.00 3.71 -29.15
CA ASN A 130 -0.80 5.14 -28.94
C ASN A 130 0.48 5.48 -28.15
N GLY A 131 1.38 4.51 -27.97
CA GLY A 131 2.65 4.71 -27.27
C GLY A 131 2.48 4.99 -25.78
N VAL A 132 1.41 4.48 -25.16
CA VAL A 132 1.13 4.63 -23.72
C VAL A 132 1.30 3.29 -23.02
N VAL A 133 1.94 3.31 -21.85
CA VAL A 133 2.04 2.15 -20.93
C VAL A 133 1.37 2.53 -19.62
N HIS A 134 0.45 1.69 -19.13
CA HIS A 134 -0.38 2.01 -17.96
C HIS A 134 0.38 1.86 -16.64
N ARG A 135 1.15 0.76 -16.49
CA ARG A 135 2.00 0.42 -15.32
C ARG A 135 1.28 0.18 -13.98
N ASP A 136 -0.05 0.17 -13.96
CA ASP A 136 -0.83 -0.07 -12.73
C ASP A 136 -2.16 -0.76 -13.04
N LEU A 137 -2.12 -1.74 -13.93
CA LEU A 137 -3.26 -2.61 -14.18
C LEU A 137 -3.51 -3.50 -12.96
N LYS A 138 -4.73 -3.42 -12.43
CA LYS A 138 -5.20 -4.13 -11.23
C LYS A 138 -6.73 -4.10 -11.16
N PRO A 139 -7.37 -4.98 -10.36
CA PRO A 139 -8.83 -5.02 -10.19
C PRO A 139 -9.50 -3.69 -9.91
N GLU A 140 -8.87 -2.82 -9.11
CA GLU A 140 -9.40 -1.50 -8.75
C GLU A 140 -9.58 -0.55 -9.95
N ASN A 141 -8.79 -0.76 -11.00
CA ASN A 141 -8.78 0.08 -12.20
C ASN A 141 -9.65 -0.49 -13.33
N LEU A 142 -10.41 -1.56 -13.07
CA LEU A 142 -11.30 -2.23 -14.02
C LEU A 142 -12.75 -2.01 -13.62
N LEU A 143 -13.38 -1.02 -14.25
CA LEU A 143 -14.73 -0.57 -13.91
C LEU A 143 -15.75 -1.05 -14.95
N LEU A 144 -17.02 -1.13 -14.56
CA LEU A 144 -18.12 -1.40 -15.49
C LEU A 144 -18.84 -0.10 -15.85
N ALA A 145 -19.13 0.06 -17.14
CA ALA A 145 -19.81 1.26 -17.65
C ALA A 145 -21.15 1.52 -16.95
N SER A 146 -21.92 0.47 -16.67
CA SER A 146 -23.19 0.54 -15.95
C SER A 146 -23.50 -0.79 -15.25
N LYS A 147 -24.61 -0.85 -14.51
CA LYS A 147 -25.13 -2.10 -13.91
C LYS A 147 -25.93 -2.97 -14.89
N ALA A 148 -26.06 -2.55 -16.14
CA ALA A 148 -26.79 -3.32 -17.15
C ALA A 148 -26.06 -4.64 -17.43
N LYS A 149 -26.83 -5.71 -17.66
CA LYS A 149 -26.27 -7.01 -18.04
C LYS A 149 -25.47 -6.85 -19.35
N GLY A 150 -24.21 -7.28 -19.34
CA GLY A 150 -23.31 -7.11 -20.48
C GLY A 150 -22.70 -5.71 -20.62
N ALA A 151 -22.70 -4.90 -19.55
CA ALA A 151 -22.00 -3.62 -19.55
C ALA A 151 -20.51 -3.79 -19.88
N ALA A 152 -19.98 -2.86 -20.68
CA ALA A 152 -18.59 -2.89 -21.10
C ALA A 152 -17.64 -2.66 -19.91
N VAL A 153 -16.52 -3.39 -19.92
CA VAL A 153 -15.37 -3.15 -19.03
C VAL A 153 -14.63 -1.90 -19.52
N LYS A 154 -14.37 -0.97 -18.61
CA LYS A 154 -13.64 0.28 -18.84
C LYS A 154 -12.41 0.35 -17.94
N LEU A 155 -11.25 0.51 -18.56
CA LEU A 155 -9.98 0.79 -17.90
C LEU A 155 -9.96 2.25 -17.41
N ALA A 156 -9.60 2.44 -16.14
CA ALA A 156 -9.54 3.71 -15.44
C ALA A 156 -8.17 3.96 -14.81
N ASP A 157 -7.94 5.21 -14.37
CA ASP A 157 -6.76 5.70 -13.62
C ASP A 157 -5.39 5.58 -14.32
N PHE A 158 -5.04 6.61 -15.08
CA PHE A 158 -3.76 6.74 -15.78
C PHE A 158 -2.71 7.54 -14.98
N GLY A 159 -2.88 7.70 -13.66
CA GLY A 159 -1.96 8.52 -12.84
C GLY A 159 -0.50 8.04 -12.84
N LEU A 160 -0.27 6.74 -13.06
CA LEU A 160 1.06 6.15 -13.21
C LEU A 160 1.49 5.91 -14.66
N ALA A 161 0.63 6.23 -15.63
CA ALA A 161 0.92 5.99 -17.03
C ALA A 161 2.11 6.83 -17.54
N ILE A 162 2.77 6.30 -18.56
CA ILE A 162 3.89 6.94 -19.26
C ILE A 162 3.69 6.85 -20.76
N GLU A 163 4.46 7.66 -21.48
CA GLU A 163 4.60 7.51 -22.91
C GLU A 163 5.95 6.93 -23.27
N VAL A 164 5.94 6.12 -24.31
CA VAL A 164 7.09 5.46 -24.90
C VAL A 164 7.11 5.75 -26.39
N GLN A 165 8.29 5.91 -26.96
CA GLN A 165 8.47 6.11 -28.40
C GLN A 165 8.65 4.75 -29.08
N GLY A 166 7.70 4.37 -29.94
CA GLY A 166 7.74 3.07 -30.63
C GLY A 166 7.84 1.90 -29.66
N GLU A 167 8.86 1.06 -29.85
CA GLU A 167 9.19 -0.08 -28.98
C GLU A 167 10.38 0.19 -28.03
N ALA A 168 10.77 1.47 -27.87
CA ALA A 168 11.87 1.83 -27.01
C ALA A 168 11.59 1.46 -25.54
N GLN A 169 12.56 0.81 -24.91
CA GLN A 169 12.55 0.52 -23.48
C GLN A 169 13.48 1.48 -22.75
N ALA A 170 13.04 1.96 -21.58
CA ALA A 170 13.85 2.81 -20.72
C ALA A 170 13.51 2.55 -19.25
N TRP A 171 14.34 3.09 -18.36
CA TRP A 171 14.05 3.06 -16.94
C TRP A 171 13.11 4.22 -16.55
N PHE A 172 11.83 3.91 -16.35
CA PHE A 172 10.82 4.92 -15.97
C PHE A 172 10.55 4.99 -14.46
N GLY A 173 11.45 4.41 -13.66
CA GLY A 173 11.35 4.32 -12.21
C GLY A 173 10.52 3.14 -11.72
N PHE A 174 10.57 2.91 -10.41
CA PHE A 174 9.80 1.88 -9.73
C PHE A 174 8.40 2.41 -9.39
N ALA A 175 7.37 1.88 -10.05
CA ALA A 175 5.97 2.25 -9.85
C ALA A 175 5.04 1.07 -10.17
N GLY A 176 3.91 0.99 -9.48
CA GLY A 176 2.89 -0.04 -9.65
C GLY A 176 2.55 -0.72 -8.32
N THR A 177 1.58 -1.63 -8.35
CA THR A 177 1.09 -2.35 -7.17
C THR A 177 1.85 -3.68 -7.00
N PRO A 178 2.43 -4.02 -5.83
CA PRO A 178 3.38 -5.12 -5.64
C PRO A 178 3.04 -6.46 -6.32
N GLY A 179 1.81 -6.96 -6.18
CA GLY A 179 1.38 -8.26 -6.76
C GLY A 179 1.21 -8.27 -8.28
N TYR A 180 1.27 -7.11 -8.94
CA TYR A 180 1.09 -6.94 -10.38
C TYR A 180 2.36 -6.41 -11.07
N LEU A 181 3.43 -6.14 -10.30
CA LEU A 181 4.72 -5.72 -10.84
C LEU A 181 5.34 -6.83 -11.67
N SER A 182 5.94 -6.48 -12.81
CA SER A 182 6.64 -7.42 -13.67
C SER A 182 8.09 -7.67 -13.20
N PRO A 183 8.71 -8.80 -13.59
CA PRO A 183 10.07 -9.16 -13.20
C PRO A 183 11.11 -8.09 -13.53
N GLU A 184 11.04 -7.52 -14.73
CA GLU A 184 11.98 -6.50 -15.21
C GLU A 184 11.93 -5.20 -14.39
N VAL A 185 10.74 -4.80 -13.91
CA VAL A 185 10.61 -3.63 -13.00
C VAL A 185 11.27 -3.93 -11.65
N LEU A 186 11.07 -5.14 -11.10
CA LEU A 186 11.68 -5.56 -9.83
C LEU A 186 13.20 -5.74 -9.94
N LYS A 187 13.70 -6.14 -11.10
CA LYS A 187 15.14 -6.25 -11.42
C LYS A 187 15.80 -4.91 -11.73
N LYS A 188 15.01 -3.83 -11.79
CA LYS A 188 15.45 -2.49 -12.18
C LYS A 188 16.01 -2.41 -13.60
N GLU A 189 15.47 -3.23 -14.49
CA GLU A 189 15.84 -3.26 -15.91
C GLU A 189 15.01 -2.24 -16.70
N PRO A 190 15.49 -1.74 -17.85
CA PRO A 190 14.67 -0.96 -18.78
C PRO A 190 13.41 -1.75 -19.17
N TYR A 191 12.27 -1.07 -19.24
CA TYR A 191 11.00 -1.71 -19.54
C TYR A 191 10.13 -0.84 -20.45
N GLY A 192 9.01 -1.39 -20.91
CA GLY A 192 8.06 -0.73 -21.80
C GLY A 192 6.70 -1.42 -21.76
N LYS A 193 6.02 -1.49 -22.90
CA LYS A 193 4.68 -2.10 -23.08
C LYS A 193 4.49 -3.49 -22.43
N PRO A 194 5.47 -4.42 -22.43
CA PRO A 194 5.28 -5.77 -21.87
C PRO A 194 4.90 -5.82 -20.38
N VAL A 195 5.16 -4.77 -19.59
CA VAL A 195 4.80 -4.75 -18.16
C VAL A 195 3.28 -4.83 -17.95
N ASP A 196 2.50 -4.24 -18.86
CA ASP A 196 1.04 -4.28 -18.80
C ASP A 196 0.50 -5.68 -19.12
N ILE A 197 1.19 -6.43 -19.99
CA ILE A 197 0.80 -7.80 -20.33
C ILE A 197 1.04 -8.76 -19.17
N TRP A 198 2.13 -8.56 -18.42
CA TRP A 198 2.37 -9.31 -17.18
C TRP A 198 1.21 -9.11 -16.20
N ALA A 199 0.80 -7.86 -15.97
CA ALA A 199 -0.34 -7.55 -15.12
C ALA A 199 -1.64 -8.16 -15.64
N CYS A 200 -1.87 -8.19 -16.97
CA CYS A 200 -3.01 -8.91 -17.57
C CYS A 200 -2.97 -10.42 -17.27
N GLY A 201 -1.80 -11.05 -17.27
CA GLY A 201 -1.63 -12.45 -16.89
C GLY A 201 -2.00 -12.71 -15.43
N VAL A 202 -1.58 -11.82 -14.52
CA VAL A 202 -1.97 -11.87 -13.11
C VAL A 202 -3.49 -11.71 -12.95
N ILE A 203 -4.09 -10.75 -13.65
CA ILE A 203 -5.53 -10.50 -13.64
C ILE A 203 -6.30 -11.72 -14.17
N LEU A 204 -5.86 -12.30 -15.31
CA LEU A 204 -6.49 -13.48 -15.91
C LEU A 204 -6.44 -14.68 -14.97
N TYR A 205 -5.31 -14.91 -14.30
CA TYR A 205 -5.19 -15.95 -13.29
C TYR A 205 -6.26 -15.77 -12.19
N ILE A 206 -6.39 -14.56 -11.63
CA ILE A 206 -7.39 -14.27 -10.60
C ILE A 206 -8.82 -14.43 -11.16
N LEU A 207 -9.08 -14.01 -12.39
CA LEU A 207 -10.40 -14.18 -13.02
C LEU A 207 -10.82 -15.66 -13.13
N LEU A 208 -9.88 -16.61 -13.20
CA LEU A 208 -10.20 -18.03 -13.37
C LEU A 208 -10.37 -18.80 -12.05
N VAL A 209 -9.67 -18.41 -10.98
CA VAL A 209 -9.65 -19.16 -9.71
C VAL A 209 -9.85 -18.31 -8.45
N GLY A 210 -9.83 -16.99 -8.56
CA GLY A 210 -10.18 -16.08 -7.47
C GLY A 210 -9.07 -15.80 -6.45
N TYR A 211 -7.85 -16.26 -6.70
CA TYR A 211 -6.65 -15.93 -5.91
C TYR A 211 -5.47 -15.57 -6.83
N PRO A 212 -4.49 -14.78 -6.37
CA PRO A 212 -3.36 -14.34 -7.19
C PRO A 212 -2.31 -15.45 -7.39
N PRO A 213 -1.59 -15.45 -8.53
CA PRO A 213 -0.51 -16.41 -8.82
C PRO A 213 0.73 -16.21 -7.94
N PHE A 214 0.95 -15.00 -7.44
CA PHE A 214 2.07 -14.65 -6.57
C PHE A 214 1.53 -14.07 -5.27
N TRP A 215 1.91 -14.66 -4.15
CA TRP A 215 1.51 -14.17 -2.84
C TRP A 215 2.48 -14.59 -1.74
N ASP A 216 2.84 -13.62 -0.92
CA ASP A 216 3.52 -13.84 0.35
C ASP A 216 3.17 -12.68 1.30
N GLU A 217 3.28 -12.91 2.60
CA GLU A 217 3.18 -11.85 3.60
C GLU A 217 4.43 -10.98 3.61
N ASP A 218 5.58 -11.61 3.34
CA ASP A 218 6.86 -10.93 3.19
C ASP A 218 7.01 -10.40 1.75
N GLN A 219 7.15 -9.09 1.63
CA GLN A 219 7.25 -8.43 0.33
C GLN A 219 8.51 -8.85 -0.45
N HIS A 220 9.62 -9.15 0.23
CA HIS A 220 10.84 -9.62 -0.43
C HIS A 220 10.67 -11.02 -1.02
N ARG A 221 9.98 -11.92 -0.30
CA ARG A 221 9.63 -13.25 -0.83
C ARG A 221 8.64 -13.17 -1.98
N LEU A 222 7.63 -12.31 -1.89
CA LEU A 222 6.73 -12.02 -3.02
C LEU A 222 7.52 -11.57 -4.25
N TYR A 223 8.44 -10.61 -4.09
CA TYR A 223 9.28 -10.15 -5.18
C TYR A 223 10.23 -11.23 -5.72
N ALA A 224 10.69 -12.15 -4.88
CA ALA A 224 11.49 -13.30 -5.32
C ALA A 224 10.66 -14.24 -6.21
N GLN A 225 9.42 -14.58 -5.80
CA GLN A 225 8.49 -15.40 -6.58
C GLN A 225 8.22 -14.77 -7.95
N ILE A 226 7.88 -13.47 -7.99
CA ILE A 226 7.63 -12.73 -9.23
C ILE A 226 8.85 -12.75 -10.14
N LYS A 227 10.05 -12.40 -9.62
CA LYS A 227 11.28 -12.38 -10.42
C LYS A 227 11.64 -13.73 -11.03
N ALA A 228 11.32 -14.81 -10.34
CA ALA A 228 11.52 -16.18 -10.78
C ALA A 228 10.41 -16.68 -11.72
N GLY A 229 9.26 -15.99 -11.79
CA GLY A 229 8.06 -16.52 -12.44
C GLY A 229 7.53 -17.77 -11.78
N SER A 230 7.69 -17.88 -10.45
CA SER A 230 7.30 -19.05 -9.67
C SER A 230 5.82 -18.99 -9.31
N TYR A 231 4.98 -19.56 -10.17
CA TYR A 231 3.56 -19.81 -9.93
C TYR A 231 3.21 -21.21 -10.47
N ASP A 232 2.10 -21.77 -10.02
CA ASP A 232 1.62 -23.08 -10.42
C ASP A 232 0.09 -23.09 -10.63
N TYR A 233 -0.42 -24.28 -10.96
CA TYR A 233 -1.84 -24.55 -11.20
C TYR A 233 -2.31 -25.63 -10.23
N PRO A 234 -2.52 -25.30 -8.94
CA PRO A 234 -2.80 -26.30 -7.92
C PRO A 234 -4.18 -26.94 -8.10
N SER A 235 -4.26 -28.23 -7.78
CA SER A 235 -5.52 -28.97 -7.71
C SER A 235 -6.26 -28.67 -6.39
N PRO A 236 -7.61 -28.73 -6.38
CA PRO A 236 -8.46 -29.18 -7.49
C PRO A 236 -8.94 -28.06 -8.43
N GLU A 237 -8.77 -26.78 -8.08
CA GLU A 237 -9.46 -25.67 -8.75
C GLU A 237 -9.03 -25.52 -10.23
N TRP A 238 -7.77 -25.85 -10.52
CA TRP A 238 -7.22 -25.80 -11.87
C TRP A 238 -7.44 -27.05 -12.71
N ASP A 239 -7.92 -28.16 -12.15
CA ASP A 239 -8.08 -29.43 -12.88
C ASP A 239 -9.14 -29.29 -13.98
N THR A 240 -10.15 -28.45 -13.74
CA THR A 240 -11.24 -28.16 -14.68
C THR A 240 -10.95 -27.00 -15.61
N VAL A 241 -9.82 -26.31 -15.44
CA VAL A 241 -9.45 -25.16 -16.28
C VAL A 241 -8.82 -25.64 -17.58
N THR A 242 -9.32 -25.12 -18.71
CA THR A 242 -8.88 -25.52 -20.05
C THR A 242 -7.37 -25.34 -20.26
N PRO A 243 -6.71 -26.26 -21.00
CA PRO A 243 -5.30 -26.11 -21.35
C PRO A 243 -4.99 -24.79 -22.07
N GLU A 244 -5.92 -24.28 -22.87
CA GLU A 244 -5.76 -23.04 -23.63
C GLU A 244 -5.78 -21.80 -22.72
N ALA A 245 -6.58 -21.80 -21.65
CA ALA A 245 -6.54 -20.74 -20.64
C ALA A 245 -5.16 -20.70 -19.95
N LYS A 246 -4.68 -21.86 -19.50
CA LYS A 246 -3.34 -22.02 -18.88
C LYS A 246 -2.24 -21.61 -19.86
N ASN A 247 -2.39 -21.97 -21.14
CA ASN A 247 -1.43 -21.61 -22.18
C ASN A 247 -1.34 -20.07 -22.36
N LEU A 248 -2.48 -19.38 -22.40
CA LEU A 248 -2.50 -17.92 -22.49
C LEU A 248 -1.84 -17.27 -21.26
N ILE A 249 -2.13 -17.77 -20.05
CA ILE A 249 -1.47 -17.31 -18.82
C ILE A 249 0.05 -17.51 -18.90
N ASN A 250 0.51 -18.69 -19.34
CA ASN A 250 1.95 -18.96 -19.51
C ASN A 250 2.62 -17.96 -20.45
N GLN A 251 1.96 -17.63 -21.56
CA GLN A 251 2.46 -16.66 -22.54
C GLN A 251 2.50 -15.22 -21.98
N MET A 252 1.54 -14.84 -21.13
CA MET A 252 1.52 -13.53 -20.45
C MET A 252 2.51 -13.44 -19.28
N LEU A 253 2.63 -14.49 -18.47
CA LEU A 253 3.53 -14.59 -17.32
C LEU A 253 4.92 -15.12 -17.71
N THR A 254 5.34 -14.86 -18.94
CA THR A 254 6.70 -15.14 -19.40
C THR A 254 7.67 -14.11 -18.82
N VAL A 255 8.69 -14.58 -18.08
CA VAL A 255 9.64 -13.72 -17.36
C VAL A 255 10.45 -12.82 -18.29
N ASN A 256 10.88 -13.33 -19.44
CA ASN A 256 11.60 -12.52 -20.43
C ASN A 256 10.61 -11.65 -21.21
N PRO A 257 10.63 -10.31 -21.06
CA PRO A 257 9.66 -9.42 -21.70
C PRO A 257 9.70 -9.47 -23.23
N SER A 258 10.85 -9.79 -23.85
CA SER A 258 10.98 -9.90 -25.31
C SER A 258 10.37 -11.18 -25.88
N LYS A 259 10.07 -12.17 -25.04
CA LYS A 259 9.37 -13.42 -25.41
C LYS A 259 7.91 -13.43 -24.95
N ARG A 260 7.52 -12.45 -24.14
CA ARG A 260 6.16 -12.32 -23.61
C ARG A 260 5.22 -11.93 -24.74
N ILE A 261 4.06 -12.57 -24.80
CA ILE A 261 3.03 -12.26 -25.79
C ILE A 261 2.66 -10.77 -25.76
N THR A 262 2.36 -10.18 -26.91
CA THR A 262 1.83 -8.82 -26.99
C THR A 262 0.32 -8.79 -26.84
N ALA A 263 -0.29 -7.61 -26.58
CA ALA A 263 -1.75 -7.49 -26.54
C ALA A 263 -2.42 -7.90 -27.86
N SER A 264 -1.79 -7.56 -29.00
CA SER A 264 -2.29 -7.90 -30.35
C SER A 264 -2.28 -9.41 -30.61
N GLU A 265 -1.24 -10.11 -30.17
CA GLU A 265 -1.14 -11.56 -30.27
C GLU A 265 -2.11 -12.25 -29.30
N ALA A 266 -2.22 -11.75 -28.07
CA ALA A 266 -3.15 -12.29 -27.07
C ALA A 266 -4.60 -12.23 -27.55
N LEU A 267 -5.03 -11.14 -28.18
CA LEU A 267 -6.37 -11.02 -28.78
C LEU A 267 -6.66 -12.04 -29.87
N LYS A 268 -5.62 -12.59 -30.51
CA LYS A 268 -5.73 -13.64 -31.54
C LYS A 268 -5.63 -15.05 -30.96
N HIS A 269 -5.36 -15.20 -29.66
CA HIS A 269 -5.24 -16.49 -29.01
C HIS A 269 -6.58 -17.27 -29.08
N PRO A 270 -6.60 -18.59 -29.37
CA PRO A 270 -7.84 -19.36 -29.53
C PRO A 270 -8.82 -19.26 -28.35
N TRP A 271 -8.30 -19.24 -27.12
CA TRP A 271 -9.13 -19.08 -25.91
C TRP A 271 -9.91 -17.75 -25.85
N ILE A 272 -9.46 -16.73 -26.62
CA ILE A 272 -10.15 -15.44 -26.76
C ILE A 272 -10.98 -15.40 -28.06
N CYS A 273 -10.34 -15.61 -29.22
CA CYS A 273 -10.98 -15.37 -30.52
C CYS A 273 -11.91 -16.51 -30.99
N GLN A 274 -11.85 -17.68 -30.33
CA GLN A 274 -12.72 -18.84 -30.59
C GLN A 274 -13.40 -19.29 -29.29
N ARG A 275 -13.75 -18.31 -28.43
CA ARG A 275 -14.30 -18.52 -27.08
C ARG A 275 -15.44 -19.54 -27.05
N GLU A 276 -16.36 -19.49 -28.00
CA GLU A 276 -17.55 -20.36 -28.04
C GLU A 276 -17.20 -21.84 -28.20
N ARG A 277 -16.00 -22.15 -28.70
CA ARG A 277 -15.52 -23.53 -28.92
C ARG A 277 -14.49 -23.96 -27.88
N VAL A 278 -13.67 -23.03 -27.40
CA VAL A 278 -12.48 -23.33 -26.61
C VAL A 278 -12.69 -23.08 -25.12
N ALA A 279 -13.38 -22.00 -24.75
CA ALA A 279 -13.55 -21.65 -23.34
C ALA A 279 -14.69 -22.47 -22.70
N SER A 280 -14.44 -23.02 -21.52
CA SER A 280 -15.45 -23.77 -20.78
C SER A 280 -16.64 -22.90 -20.37
N VAL A 281 -17.86 -23.41 -20.62
CA VAL A 281 -19.12 -22.80 -20.16
C VAL A 281 -19.62 -23.40 -18.85
N VAL A 282 -18.80 -24.20 -18.16
CA VAL A 282 -19.20 -24.77 -16.86
C VAL A 282 -19.18 -23.68 -15.79
N HIS A 283 -20.22 -23.65 -14.95
CA HIS A 283 -20.27 -22.72 -13.83
C HIS A 283 -19.18 -23.04 -12.79
N ARG A 284 -18.43 -22.02 -12.37
CA ARG A 284 -17.31 -22.13 -11.41
C ARG A 284 -17.65 -21.48 -10.06
N GLN A 285 -18.49 -22.12 -9.26
CA GLN A 285 -18.91 -21.58 -7.95
C GLN A 285 -17.73 -21.36 -6.98
N GLU A 286 -16.77 -22.29 -6.93
CA GLU A 286 -15.58 -22.18 -6.06
C GLU A 286 -14.75 -20.92 -6.40
N THR A 287 -14.64 -20.58 -7.68
CA THR A 287 -13.98 -19.35 -8.15
C THR A 287 -14.69 -18.11 -7.62
N VAL A 288 -16.02 -18.08 -7.67
CA VAL A 288 -16.84 -16.96 -7.16
C VAL A 288 -16.63 -16.79 -5.65
N ASP A 289 -16.59 -17.88 -4.89
CA ASP A 289 -16.38 -17.85 -3.44
C ASP A 289 -14.97 -17.36 -3.07
N CYS A 290 -13.95 -17.79 -3.82
CA CYS A 290 -12.57 -17.31 -3.68
C CYS A 290 -12.45 -15.81 -4.02
N LEU A 291 -13.08 -15.36 -5.11
CA LEU A 291 -13.12 -13.96 -5.51
C LEU A 291 -13.75 -13.08 -4.42
N LYS A 292 -14.82 -13.55 -3.76
CA LYS A 292 -15.45 -12.85 -2.65
C LYS A 292 -14.48 -12.60 -1.49
N LYS A 293 -13.69 -13.61 -1.11
CA LYS A 293 -12.64 -13.50 -0.07
C LYS A 293 -11.53 -12.56 -0.51
N PHE A 294 -11.10 -12.66 -1.77
CA PHE A 294 -10.08 -11.78 -2.37
C PHE A 294 -10.50 -10.31 -2.34
N ASN A 295 -11.74 -10.02 -2.73
CA ASN A 295 -12.33 -8.69 -2.72
C ASN A 295 -12.42 -8.09 -1.31
N ALA A 296 -12.91 -8.86 -0.34
CA ALA A 296 -12.94 -8.42 1.06
C ALA A 296 -11.54 -8.06 1.56
N ARG A 297 -10.54 -8.91 1.27
CA ARG A 297 -9.15 -8.71 1.70
C ARG A 297 -8.52 -7.47 1.06
N ARG A 298 -8.69 -7.26 -0.25
CA ARG A 298 -8.09 -6.11 -0.95
C ARG A 298 -8.73 -4.79 -0.49
N LYS A 299 -10.05 -4.76 -0.31
CA LYS A 299 -10.78 -3.57 0.17
C LYS A 299 -10.34 -3.17 1.57
N LEU A 300 -10.18 -4.14 2.47
CA LEU A 300 -9.67 -3.89 3.81
C LEU A 300 -8.25 -3.32 3.78
N LYS A 301 -7.33 -3.93 3.00
CA LYS A 301 -5.97 -3.42 2.83
C LYS A 301 -5.94 -2.01 2.25
N GLY A 302 -6.75 -1.73 1.23
CA GLY A 302 -6.85 -0.41 0.61
C GLY A 302 -7.41 0.66 1.54
N ALA A 303 -8.43 0.33 2.34
CA ALA A 303 -8.99 1.22 3.34
C ALA A 303 -7.96 1.57 4.43
N ILE A 304 -7.23 0.57 4.94
CA ILE A 304 -6.16 0.77 5.92
C ILE A 304 -5.07 1.70 5.36
N LEU A 305 -4.59 1.45 4.14
CA LEU A 305 -3.56 2.27 3.51
C LEU A 305 -4.04 3.71 3.28
N THR A 306 -5.30 3.88 2.86
CA THR A 306 -5.90 5.22 2.67
C THR A 306 -6.00 5.97 3.99
N THR A 307 -6.41 5.30 5.07
CA THR A 307 -6.41 5.90 6.42
C THR A 307 -5.01 6.31 6.84
N MET A 308 -3.99 5.44 6.67
CA MET A 308 -2.58 5.76 6.98
C MET A 308 -2.05 6.96 6.17
N LEU A 309 -2.43 7.08 4.90
CA LEU A 309 -2.01 8.21 4.05
C LEU A 309 -2.76 9.50 4.40
N ALA A 310 -4.05 9.39 4.75
CA ALA A 310 -4.87 10.53 5.14
C ALA A 310 -4.41 11.12 6.47
N THR A 311 -4.10 10.29 7.48
CA THR A 311 -3.54 10.74 8.77
C THR A 311 -2.19 11.44 8.59
N ARG A 312 -1.35 10.96 7.67
CA ARG A 312 -0.08 11.60 7.31
C ARG A 312 -0.23 13.01 6.69
N ASN A 313 -1.32 13.27 5.96
CA ASN A 313 -1.60 14.55 5.30
C ASN A 313 -2.28 15.60 6.20
N PHE A 314 -2.84 15.21 7.35
CA PHE A 314 -3.36 16.17 8.34
C PHE A 314 -2.23 16.75 9.22
N SER A 315 -1.16 15.97 9.45
CA SER A 315 0.02 16.41 10.20
C SER A 315 0.83 17.54 9.52
N SER A 316 0.61 17.83 8.22
CA SER A 316 1.34 18.86 7.47
C SER A 316 0.65 20.22 7.39
N LYS A 317 -0.55 20.36 7.95
CA LYS A 317 -1.39 21.55 7.78
C LYS A 317 -1.15 22.69 8.77
N TYR A 318 -0.26 22.52 9.74
CA TYR A 318 0.02 23.53 10.77
C TYR A 318 1.22 24.46 10.47
N ASP A 319 2.02 24.21 9.43
CA ASP A 319 3.30 24.93 9.19
C ASP A 319 3.34 25.78 7.90
N ALA A 320 2.31 26.56 7.58
CA ALA A 320 2.38 27.43 6.41
C ALA A 320 1.74 28.80 6.60
N GLN A 321 2.42 29.67 7.37
CA GLN A 321 2.26 31.12 7.26
C GLN A 321 3.56 31.83 7.66
N GLU A 322 4.48 32.03 6.71
CA GLU A 322 5.13 33.33 6.44
C GLU A 322 6.23 33.26 5.36
N ASP A 323 6.01 34.14 4.39
CA ASP A 323 6.91 34.95 3.55
C ASP A 323 8.09 34.45 2.71
N LYS A 324 8.09 35.07 1.52
CA LYS A 324 8.96 34.90 0.35
C LYS A 324 10.31 35.61 0.53
N LYS A 325 11.40 35.00 0.02
CA LYS A 325 12.41 35.63 -0.87
C LYS A 325 13.53 34.65 -1.26
N GLY A 326 13.98 34.74 -2.52
CA GLY A 326 15.38 34.50 -2.88
C GLY A 326 15.74 33.17 -3.55
N VAL A 327 15.84 33.22 -4.87
CA VAL A 327 16.48 32.28 -5.79
C VAL A 327 17.95 32.01 -5.40
N VAL A 328 18.46 30.76 -5.54
CA VAL A 328 19.57 30.34 -6.45
C VAL A 328 19.67 28.81 -6.45
N ASP A 329 19.64 28.27 -7.67
CA ASP A 329 19.82 26.89 -8.10
C ASP A 329 21.28 26.42 -7.98
N ARG A 330 21.54 25.19 -7.54
CA ARG A 330 22.81 24.48 -7.82
C ARG A 330 22.68 22.97 -7.60
N SER A 331 22.54 22.28 -8.74
CA SER A 331 22.78 20.86 -8.92
C SER A 331 24.24 20.49 -8.62
N SER A 332 24.50 19.43 -7.85
CA SER A 332 25.65 18.53 -8.09
C SER A 332 25.45 17.16 -7.41
N THR A 333 25.31 16.14 -8.24
CA THR A 333 25.62 14.73 -7.97
C THR A 333 27.12 14.55 -7.72
N VAL A 334 27.55 13.82 -6.68
CA VAL A 334 28.79 13.03 -6.71
C VAL A 334 28.67 11.77 -5.84
N ILE A 335 29.02 10.65 -6.45
CA ILE A 335 29.19 9.29 -5.93
C ILE A 335 30.61 9.13 -5.40
N ALA A 336 30.80 8.50 -4.24
CA ALA A 336 32.02 7.75 -3.88
C ALA A 336 31.65 6.79 -2.73
N LYS A 337 31.51 5.48 -2.95
CA LYS A 337 32.52 4.41 -3.14
C LYS A 337 33.23 4.05 -1.82
N GLU A 338 32.88 2.88 -1.30
CA GLU A 338 33.52 2.16 -0.18
C GLU A 338 35.00 1.82 -0.47
N PRO A 339 35.76 1.52 0.59
CA PRO A 339 36.66 0.38 0.55
C PRO A 339 36.45 -0.60 1.71
N GLU A 340 36.66 -1.89 1.39
CA GLU A 340 36.57 -3.06 2.26
C GLU A 340 37.75 -3.21 3.25
N GLY A 341 37.40 -3.76 4.44
CA GLY A 341 38.14 -4.80 5.16
C GLY A 341 39.13 -4.38 6.27
N PRO A 342 39.52 -5.28 7.22
CA PRO A 342 39.03 -6.64 7.51
C PRO A 342 38.67 -6.90 9.00
N ALA A 343 38.16 -8.09 9.26
CA ALA A 343 37.69 -8.62 10.55
C ALA A 343 38.77 -8.77 11.64
N SER A 344 38.38 -8.59 12.91
CA SER A 344 39.02 -9.25 14.05
C SER A 344 38.02 -9.55 15.17
N GLN A 345 38.17 -10.73 15.75
CA GLN A 345 37.41 -11.27 16.88
C GLN A 345 37.82 -10.57 18.19
N GLY A 346 36.86 -10.30 19.07
CA GLY A 346 37.11 -9.81 20.42
C GLY A 346 35.93 -10.12 21.34
N THR A 347 36.16 -11.01 22.29
CA THR A 347 35.28 -11.45 23.39
C THR A 347 34.87 -10.30 24.34
N PRO A 348 33.70 -10.37 25.02
CA PRO A 348 33.23 -9.33 25.92
C PRO A 348 33.80 -9.46 27.35
N PRO A 349 34.00 -8.36 28.10
CA PRO A 349 34.23 -8.44 29.53
C PRO A 349 32.92 -8.39 30.34
N ASN A 350 32.92 -9.20 31.39
CA ASN A 350 31.91 -9.34 32.43
C ASN A 350 31.80 -8.12 33.35
N SER A 351 30.60 -7.97 33.94
CA SER A 351 30.27 -7.67 35.37
C SER A 351 29.30 -6.48 35.54
N PRO A 352 28.55 -6.38 36.67
CA PRO A 352 27.20 -6.94 36.82
C PRO A 352 26.21 -5.94 37.44
N ALA A 353 24.99 -6.41 37.73
CA ALA A 353 23.95 -5.83 38.60
C ALA A 353 22.71 -5.23 37.89
N ALA A 354 21.77 -6.12 37.52
CA ALA A 354 20.34 -5.99 37.82
C ALA A 354 19.57 -7.22 37.28
N VAL A 355 19.89 -8.41 37.76
CA VAL A 355 19.08 -9.63 37.54
C VAL A 355 18.64 -10.14 38.90
N SER A 356 17.45 -9.73 39.36
CA SER A 356 16.86 -10.26 40.61
C SER A 356 15.33 -10.11 40.68
N ALA A 357 14.58 -10.42 39.62
CA ALA A 357 13.12 -10.53 39.76
C ALA A 357 12.40 -11.44 38.74
N PHE A 358 13.08 -12.39 38.09
CA PHE A 358 12.43 -13.28 37.10
C PHE A 358 12.89 -14.73 37.23
N SER A 359 12.61 -15.36 38.38
CA SER A 359 12.71 -16.81 38.55
C SER A 359 11.87 -17.27 39.74
N ARG A 360 10.58 -17.55 39.50
CA ARG A 360 9.72 -18.47 40.30
C ARG A 360 8.32 -18.48 39.69
N VAL A 361 8.10 -19.25 38.61
CA VAL A 361 6.91 -20.10 38.33
C VAL A 361 7.26 -20.97 37.10
N MET A 362 8.19 -21.91 37.24
CA MET A 362 8.39 -23.03 36.30
C MET A 362 8.96 -24.21 37.08
N ALA A 363 8.14 -24.83 37.93
CA ALA A 363 8.45 -26.10 38.59
C ALA A 363 7.16 -26.80 39.04
N ALA A 364 6.44 -27.38 38.08
CA ALA A 364 5.42 -28.43 38.17
C ALA A 364 4.76 -28.49 36.78
N SER A 365 4.75 -29.55 35.99
CA SER A 365 4.93 -30.97 36.25
C SER A 365 5.37 -31.66 34.97
N GLN A 366 6.51 -32.36 35.00
CA GLN A 366 6.77 -33.50 34.12
C GLN A 366 6.73 -34.74 35.02
N THR A 367 5.69 -35.57 34.88
CA THR A 367 5.69 -37.02 35.16
C THR A 367 4.32 -37.61 34.81
N ASN A 368 4.23 -38.31 33.68
CA ASN A 368 3.81 -39.72 33.59
C ASN A 368 3.40 -40.09 32.15
N LYS A 369 4.06 -41.10 31.61
CA LYS A 369 3.57 -41.93 30.50
C LYS A 369 2.89 -43.16 31.11
N GLN A 370 1.63 -43.42 30.78
CA GLN A 370 1.13 -44.68 30.19
C GLN A 370 -0.41 -44.80 30.23
N ALA A 371 -0.93 -45.50 29.20
CA ALA A 371 -2.25 -46.10 28.99
C ALA A 371 -3.27 -45.38 28.06
N GLN A 372 -3.72 -46.17 27.08
CA GLN A 372 -4.68 -46.01 25.95
C GLN A 372 -6.07 -45.49 26.40
N ASN A 373 -7.00 -44.94 25.59
CA ASN A 373 -7.45 -45.25 24.22
C ASN A 373 -8.32 -44.09 23.65
N GLN A 374 -8.32 -43.95 22.31
CA GLN A 374 -9.38 -43.39 21.43
C GLN A 374 -10.02 -42.01 21.71
N VAL A 375 -9.58 -40.95 21.01
CA VAL A 375 -10.41 -40.06 20.15
C VAL A 375 -9.51 -39.53 19.03
N GLN A 376 -9.88 -39.73 17.78
CA GLN A 376 -9.11 -39.35 16.59
C GLN A 376 -9.36 -37.86 16.27
N GLY A 377 -8.51 -36.98 16.78
CA GLY A 377 -8.46 -35.55 16.45
C GLY A 377 -7.04 -35.18 16.02
N ASN A 378 -6.90 -34.58 14.83
CA ASN A 378 -5.63 -34.33 14.16
C ASN A 378 -4.73 -33.32 14.93
N PRO A 379 -3.62 -33.71 15.59
CA PRO A 379 -2.84 -32.82 16.46
C PRO A 379 -2.11 -31.68 15.72
N LEU A 380 -1.89 -31.86 14.42
CA LEU A 380 -1.20 -30.90 13.55
C LEU A 380 -2.05 -29.64 13.27
N GLY A 381 -3.39 -29.77 13.25
CA GLY A 381 -4.30 -28.66 12.99
C GLY A 381 -4.39 -27.68 14.17
N LEU A 382 -4.45 -28.19 15.41
CA LEU A 382 -4.54 -27.35 16.59
C LEU A 382 -3.25 -26.58 16.85
N ALA A 383 -2.09 -27.23 16.66
CA ALA A 383 -0.79 -26.56 16.76
C ALA A 383 -0.64 -25.46 15.70
N ALA A 384 -1.03 -25.73 14.44
CA ALA A 384 -1.00 -24.74 13.37
C ALA A 384 -1.95 -23.55 13.62
N VAL A 385 -3.16 -23.80 14.14
CA VAL A 385 -4.14 -22.76 14.51
C VAL A 385 -3.63 -21.92 15.69
N LEU A 386 -3.03 -22.54 16.70
CA LEU A 386 -2.43 -21.83 17.84
C LEU A 386 -1.22 -20.99 17.41
N LEU A 387 -0.39 -21.52 16.50
CA LEU A 387 0.75 -20.81 15.89
C LEU A 387 0.27 -19.61 15.06
N GLN A 388 -0.75 -19.78 14.21
CA GLN A 388 -1.36 -18.70 13.44
C GLN A 388 -2.00 -17.64 14.34
N GLY A 389 -2.72 -18.05 15.39
CA GLY A 389 -3.32 -17.15 16.37
C GLY A 389 -2.27 -16.38 17.19
N ALA A 390 -1.13 -17.00 17.51
CA ALA A 390 -0.01 -16.32 18.14
C ALA A 390 0.68 -15.33 17.19
N GLN A 391 0.84 -15.67 15.90
CA GLN A 391 1.40 -14.76 14.90
C GLN A 391 0.50 -13.54 14.65
N ALA A 392 -0.81 -13.73 14.50
CA ALA A 392 -1.77 -12.64 14.33
C ALA A 392 -1.74 -11.66 15.53
N ARG A 393 -1.69 -12.18 16.75
CA ARG A 393 -1.58 -11.36 17.97
C ARG A 393 -0.26 -10.60 18.05
N ARG A 394 0.86 -11.21 17.64
CA ARG A 394 2.16 -10.48 17.58
C ARG A 394 2.07 -9.30 16.62
N GLN A 395 1.44 -9.48 15.46
CA GLN A 395 1.25 -8.40 14.49
C GLN A 395 0.33 -7.29 15.02
N GLU A 396 -0.70 -7.65 15.79
CA GLU A 396 -1.57 -6.69 16.47
C GLU A 396 -0.77 -5.81 17.46
N ILE A 397 0.08 -6.41 18.30
CA ILE A 397 0.97 -5.67 19.24
C ILE A 397 1.91 -4.71 18.50
N ILE A 398 2.53 -5.16 17.40
CA ILE A 398 3.41 -4.31 16.58
C ILE A 398 2.62 -3.11 16.05
N LYS A 399 1.45 -3.35 15.47
CA LYS A 399 0.61 -2.30 14.88
C LYS A 399 0.17 -1.24 15.91
N MET A 400 -0.20 -1.65 17.12
CA MET A 400 -0.57 -0.71 18.17
C MET A 400 0.63 0.08 18.69
N THR A 401 1.81 -0.54 18.69
CA THR A 401 3.06 0.14 19.03
C THR A 401 3.42 1.19 17.99
N GLU A 402 3.23 0.89 16.70
CA GLU A 402 3.38 1.87 15.62
C GLU A 402 2.40 3.05 15.77
N GLN A 403 1.12 2.78 16.07
CA GLN A 403 0.11 3.82 16.32
C GLN A 403 0.45 4.71 17.53
N LEU A 404 0.95 4.10 18.61
CA LEU A 404 1.40 4.84 19.79
C LEU A 404 2.59 5.74 19.44
N ILE A 405 3.62 5.22 18.77
CA ILE A 405 4.79 6.02 18.36
C ILE A 405 4.39 7.14 17.40
N GLU A 406 3.44 6.88 16.50
CA GLU A 406 2.89 7.89 15.60
C GLU A 406 2.25 9.05 16.40
N SER A 407 1.42 8.76 17.41
CA SER A 407 0.83 9.80 18.27
C SER A 407 1.88 10.67 18.97
N ILE A 408 3.00 10.06 19.41
CA ILE A 408 4.13 10.79 20.01
C ILE A 408 4.79 11.70 18.96
N ASN A 409 5.05 11.17 17.76
CA ASN A 409 5.75 11.91 16.71
C ASN A 409 4.97 13.14 16.21
N ILE A 410 3.64 13.05 16.16
CA ILE A 410 2.78 14.15 15.70
C ILE A 410 2.32 15.08 16.84
N GLY A 411 2.63 14.74 18.10
CA GLY A 411 2.19 15.50 19.27
C GLY A 411 0.69 15.39 19.57
N ASP A 412 0.04 14.28 19.19
CA ASP A 412 -1.39 14.04 19.48
C ASP A 412 -1.57 13.38 20.86
N PHE A 413 -1.69 14.22 21.89
CA PHE A 413 -1.89 13.76 23.26
C PHE A 413 -3.24 13.06 23.47
N GLU A 414 -4.27 13.42 22.70
CA GLU A 414 -5.59 12.80 22.82
C GLU A 414 -5.58 11.36 22.27
N ALA A 415 -4.91 11.12 21.14
CA ALA A 415 -4.69 9.78 20.64
C ALA A 415 -3.79 8.97 21.57
N TYR A 416 -2.72 9.57 22.10
CA TYR A 416 -1.82 8.91 23.05
C TYR A 416 -2.55 8.41 24.30
N THR A 417 -3.37 9.27 24.92
CA THR A 417 -4.17 8.91 26.12
C THR A 417 -5.26 7.86 25.84
N LYS A 418 -5.74 7.73 24.60
CA LYS A 418 -6.66 6.64 24.22
C LYS A 418 -5.97 5.27 24.15
N ILE A 419 -4.66 5.24 23.93
CA ILE A 419 -3.87 4.02 23.78
C ILE A 419 -3.18 3.65 25.10
N CYS A 420 -2.83 4.62 25.94
CA CYS A 420 -2.21 4.36 27.24
C CYS A 420 -3.25 4.16 28.37
N ASP A 421 -2.86 3.42 29.38
CA ASP A 421 -3.61 3.32 30.65
C ASP A 421 -3.48 4.64 31.43
N PRO A 422 -4.55 5.20 32.03
CA PRO A 422 -4.46 6.44 32.82
C PRO A 422 -3.40 6.42 33.94
N HIS A 423 -3.05 5.24 34.45
CA HIS A 423 -2.01 4.97 35.45
C HIS A 423 -0.72 4.38 34.83
N LEU A 424 -0.42 4.71 33.57
CA LEU A 424 0.80 4.30 32.87
C LEU A 424 2.02 4.55 33.76
N THR A 425 2.84 3.52 33.96
CA THR A 425 4.13 3.67 34.61
C THR A 425 5.23 3.81 33.57
N ALA A 426 6.18 4.72 33.78
CA ALA A 426 7.25 5.00 32.83
C ALA A 426 8.61 5.08 33.51
N PHE A 427 9.62 4.47 32.87
CA PHE A 427 11.04 4.66 33.17
C PHE A 427 11.73 5.22 31.94
N GLU A 428 12.15 6.47 31.97
CA GLU A 428 12.77 7.14 30.82
C GLU A 428 13.87 8.11 31.27
N PRO A 429 14.83 8.46 30.38
CA PRO A 429 15.98 9.30 30.75
C PRO A 429 15.60 10.62 31.42
N GLU A 430 14.49 11.21 30.97
CA GLU A 430 13.97 12.47 31.46
C GLU A 430 13.39 12.39 32.87
N ALA A 431 13.04 11.17 33.34
CA ALA A 431 12.64 10.93 34.72
C ALA A 431 13.84 10.87 35.69
N LEU A 432 15.07 11.00 35.20
CA LEU A 432 16.32 11.03 35.97
C LEU A 432 16.46 9.84 36.94
N GLY A 433 16.06 8.66 36.48
CA GLY A 433 16.13 7.42 37.25
C GLY A 433 14.94 7.15 38.18
N ASN A 434 13.92 8.01 38.18
CA ASN A 434 12.68 7.79 38.92
C ASN A 434 11.63 7.02 38.08
N LEU A 435 10.76 6.28 38.77
CA LEU A 435 9.55 5.74 38.18
C LEU A 435 8.46 6.82 38.18
N VAL A 436 7.91 7.10 37.01
CA VAL A 436 6.81 8.06 36.84
C VAL A 436 5.49 7.30 36.69
N GLU A 437 4.41 7.81 37.29
CA GLU A 437 3.06 7.27 37.12
C GLU A 437 2.12 8.35 36.57
N GLY A 438 1.25 7.94 35.66
CA GLY A 438 0.19 8.77 35.10
C GLY A 438 0.61 9.53 33.83
N MET A 439 -0.27 10.44 33.42
CA MET A 439 -0.15 11.13 32.13
C MET A 439 0.47 12.52 32.21
N ASP A 440 0.51 13.13 33.40
CA ASP A 440 0.89 14.54 33.55
C ASP A 440 2.33 14.81 33.13
N PHE A 441 3.25 13.88 33.42
CA PHE A 441 4.64 13.97 33.01
C PHE A 441 4.77 13.99 31.48
N HIS A 442 4.10 13.05 30.80
CA HIS A 442 4.10 12.99 29.34
C HIS A 442 3.41 14.21 28.73
N LYS A 443 2.28 14.66 29.33
CA LYS A 443 1.52 15.84 28.89
C LYS A 443 2.41 17.07 28.76
N PHE A 444 3.35 17.27 29.70
CA PHE A 444 4.32 18.35 29.64
C PHE A 444 5.12 18.34 28.31
N TYR A 445 5.59 17.18 27.83
CA TYR A 445 6.34 17.07 26.58
C TYR A 445 5.46 17.31 25.35
N PHE A 446 4.20 16.88 25.39
CA PHE A 446 3.23 17.14 24.34
C PHE A 446 2.89 18.64 24.24
N ASP A 447 2.65 19.30 25.38
CA ASP A 447 2.35 20.73 25.45
C ASP A 447 3.55 21.60 25.04
N ASN A 448 4.77 21.16 25.41
CA ASN A 448 6.00 21.93 25.17
C ASN A 448 6.76 21.50 23.91
N ALA A 449 6.26 20.52 23.15
CA ALA A 449 6.70 20.10 21.82
C ALA A 449 8.24 20.07 21.63
N VAL A 450 8.94 19.44 22.59
CA VAL A 450 10.41 19.47 22.72
C VAL A 450 11.14 18.98 21.46
N LEU A 451 10.55 18.04 20.70
CA LEU A 451 11.11 17.54 19.43
C LEU A 451 10.50 18.20 18.19
N ALA A 452 9.19 18.48 18.20
CA ALA A 452 8.46 18.93 17.00
C ALA A 452 8.70 20.42 16.66
N LYS A 453 8.93 21.30 17.65
CA LYS A 453 9.19 22.74 17.40
C LYS A 453 10.62 23.06 16.93
N HIS A 454 11.52 22.09 16.97
CA HIS A 454 12.96 22.32 16.71
C HIS A 454 13.54 21.56 15.52
N CYS A 455 12.75 20.72 14.84
CA CYS A 455 13.22 19.89 13.74
C CYS A 455 12.41 20.11 12.46
N LYS A 456 13.08 20.28 11.30
CA LYS A 456 12.45 20.49 9.99
C LYS A 456 11.80 19.23 9.40
N ALA A 457 12.28 18.06 9.83
CA ALA A 457 11.76 16.75 9.42
C ALA A 457 12.16 15.73 10.50
N VAL A 458 11.26 14.79 10.80
CA VAL A 458 11.52 13.66 11.71
C VAL A 458 11.03 12.38 11.04
N ASN A 459 11.91 11.39 10.92
CA ASN A 459 11.59 10.04 10.47
C ASN A 459 11.89 9.06 11.61
N THR A 460 10.94 8.18 11.93
CA THR A 460 11.11 7.16 12.96
C THR A 460 11.04 5.78 12.34
N THR A 461 11.99 4.92 12.67
CA THR A 461 12.03 3.52 12.25
C THR A 461 12.12 2.62 13.48
N ILE A 462 11.27 1.59 13.53
CA ILE A 462 11.35 0.53 14.52
C ILE A 462 12.20 -0.59 13.94
N LEU A 463 13.27 -0.97 14.64
CA LEU A 463 14.17 -2.04 14.25
C LEU A 463 14.02 -3.23 15.21
N ASN A 464 14.01 -4.43 14.62
CA ASN A 464 13.97 -5.71 15.33
C ASN A 464 12.94 -5.78 16.48
N PRO A 465 11.63 -5.56 16.21
CA PRO A 465 10.62 -5.69 17.24
C PRO A 465 10.50 -7.15 17.71
N HIS A 466 10.68 -7.37 19.01
CA HIS A 466 10.53 -8.66 19.67
C HIS A 466 9.29 -8.64 20.56
N VAL A 467 8.26 -9.42 20.19
CA VAL A 467 7.00 -9.53 20.93
C VAL A 467 6.97 -10.81 21.75
N HIS A 468 6.75 -10.67 23.05
CA HIS A 468 6.47 -11.75 24.01
C HIS A 468 4.99 -11.72 24.39
N LEU A 469 4.23 -12.72 23.97
CA LEU A 469 2.84 -12.89 24.42
C LEU A 469 2.81 -13.55 25.80
N LEU A 470 2.12 -12.93 26.75
CA LEU A 470 2.02 -13.35 28.14
C LEU A 470 0.57 -13.74 28.45
N GLY A 471 0.07 -14.79 27.79
CA GLY A 471 -1.33 -15.22 27.89
C GLY A 471 -2.21 -14.63 26.79
N GLU A 472 -3.51 -14.46 27.07
CA GLU A 472 -4.49 -13.92 26.12
C GLU A 472 -4.56 -12.40 26.16
N ASP A 473 -4.43 -11.82 27.35
CA ASP A 473 -4.69 -10.40 27.60
C ASP A 473 -3.44 -9.59 27.92
N ALA A 474 -2.23 -10.16 27.88
CA ALA A 474 -1.00 -9.42 28.12
C ALA A 474 0.08 -9.72 27.07
N ALA A 475 0.87 -8.69 26.75
CA ALA A 475 2.03 -8.82 25.88
C ALA A 475 3.11 -7.81 26.24
N CYS A 476 4.36 -8.13 25.95
CA CYS A 476 5.48 -7.20 26.02
C CYS A 476 6.14 -7.10 24.65
N ILE A 477 6.57 -5.90 24.26
CA ILE A 477 7.35 -5.68 23.05
C ILE A 477 8.61 -4.90 23.41
N ALA A 478 9.75 -5.35 22.90
CA ALA A 478 11.03 -4.66 22.96
C ALA A 478 11.53 -4.37 21.55
N TYR A 479 12.06 -3.18 21.31
CA TYR A 479 12.54 -2.77 20.00
C TYR A 479 13.58 -1.65 20.10
N VAL A 480 14.33 -1.46 19.01
CA VAL A 480 15.20 -0.29 18.86
C VAL A 480 14.46 0.74 18.02
N ARG A 481 14.31 1.96 18.56
CA ARG A 481 13.75 3.09 17.85
C ARG A 481 14.88 3.97 17.32
N LEU A 482 14.92 4.12 16.00
CA LEU A 482 15.80 5.06 15.33
C LEU A 482 14.99 6.31 14.96
N THR A 483 15.41 7.47 15.43
CA THR A 483 14.80 8.76 15.13
C THR A 483 15.79 9.62 14.37
N GLN A 484 15.52 9.86 13.10
CA GLN A 484 16.33 10.70 12.23
C GLN A 484 15.65 12.04 12.10
N TYR A 485 16.36 13.14 12.34
CA TYR A 485 15.77 14.46 12.24
C TYR A 485 16.73 15.48 11.66
N MET A 486 16.19 16.56 11.10
CA MET A 486 16.96 17.68 10.61
C MET A 486 16.81 18.86 11.56
N ASP A 487 17.91 19.38 12.08
CA ASP A 487 17.87 20.56 12.96
C ASP A 487 17.54 21.86 12.20
N LYS A 488 17.47 22.99 12.93
CA LYS A 488 17.17 24.30 12.33
C LYS A 488 18.24 24.74 11.32
N GLN A 489 19.47 24.32 11.51
CA GLN A 489 20.63 24.58 10.66
C GLN A 489 20.63 23.70 9.39
N GLY A 490 19.73 22.72 9.29
CA GLY A 490 19.66 21.81 8.15
C GLY A 490 20.58 20.60 8.25
N VAL A 491 21.20 20.38 9.41
CA VAL A 491 22.07 19.23 9.65
C VAL A 491 21.22 18.03 10.04
N ALA A 492 21.51 16.88 9.41
CA ALA A 492 20.84 15.63 9.73
C ALA A 492 21.46 14.99 10.96
N HIS A 493 20.62 14.61 11.92
CA HIS A 493 20.95 13.90 13.14
C HIS A 493 20.24 12.56 13.16
N THR A 494 20.85 11.59 13.85
CA THR A 494 20.23 10.29 14.11
C THR A 494 20.36 9.99 15.59
N HIS A 495 19.23 9.69 16.22
CA HIS A 495 19.13 9.31 17.61
C HIS A 495 18.63 7.87 17.72
N GLN A 496 19.24 7.09 18.60
CA GLN A 496 18.85 5.70 18.86
C GLN A 496 18.44 5.56 20.32
N SER A 497 17.29 4.93 20.53
CA SER A 497 16.79 4.56 21.84
C SER A 497 16.30 3.12 21.83
N GLU A 498 16.54 2.38 22.89
CA GLU A 498 15.94 1.07 23.10
C GLU A 498 14.68 1.25 23.93
N GLU A 499 13.55 0.71 23.46
CA GLU A 499 12.26 0.90 24.10
C GLU A 499 11.62 -0.47 24.38
N SER A 500 11.01 -0.59 25.56
CA SER A 500 10.18 -1.72 25.95
C SER A 500 8.80 -1.22 26.38
N ARG A 501 7.75 -1.91 25.94
CA ARG A 501 6.35 -1.58 26.27
C ARG A 501 5.60 -2.82 26.72
N VAL A 502 4.84 -2.67 27.79
CA VAL A 502 3.91 -3.69 28.28
C VAL A 502 2.49 -3.29 27.92
N TRP A 503 1.79 -4.21 27.27
CA TRP A 503 0.43 -4.09 26.80
C TRP A 503 -0.48 -5.01 27.61
N HIS A 504 -1.65 -4.49 27.98
CA HIS A 504 -2.69 -5.25 28.65
C HIS A 504 -4.04 -4.98 27.98
N LYS A 505 -4.82 -6.03 27.76
CA LYS A 505 -6.12 -5.98 27.11
C LYS A 505 -7.21 -5.88 28.17
N ARG A 506 -7.97 -4.79 28.16
CA ARG A 506 -9.13 -4.57 29.02
C ARG A 506 -10.33 -4.23 28.15
N ASP A 507 -11.47 -4.88 28.38
CA ASP A 507 -12.70 -4.69 27.58
C ASP A 507 -12.47 -4.84 26.07
N ASN A 508 -11.70 -5.87 25.70
CA ASN A 508 -11.26 -6.13 24.31
C ASN A 508 -10.38 -5.04 23.66
N LYS A 509 -9.91 -4.06 24.43
CA LYS A 509 -9.03 -2.99 23.98
C LYS A 509 -7.66 -3.10 24.65
N TRP A 510 -6.61 -3.13 23.86
CA TRP A 510 -5.25 -3.09 24.35
C TRP A 510 -4.88 -1.68 24.83
N GLN A 511 -4.21 -1.62 25.97
CA GLN A 511 -3.67 -0.40 26.55
C GLN A 511 -2.21 -0.60 26.94
N ASN A 512 -1.38 0.41 26.70
CA ASN A 512 -0.01 0.42 27.20
C ASN A 512 -0.02 0.76 28.69
N VAL A 513 0.44 -0.16 29.54
CA VAL A 513 0.41 -0.04 31.01
C VAL A 513 1.79 0.27 31.60
N HIS A 514 2.86 -0.06 30.88
CA HIS A 514 4.22 0.26 31.27
C HIS A 514 5.09 0.59 30.06
N PHE A 515 6.01 1.53 30.23
CA PHE A 515 6.99 1.94 29.22
C PHE A 515 8.37 2.09 29.84
N HIS A 516 9.39 1.61 29.15
CA HIS A 516 10.79 1.84 29.49
C HIS A 516 11.54 2.30 28.25
N ARG A 517 12.28 3.40 28.34
CA ARG A 517 13.24 3.86 27.34
C ARG A 517 14.64 3.99 27.93
N SER A 518 15.63 3.45 27.24
CA SER A 518 17.05 3.68 27.47
C SER A 518 17.69 4.33 26.25
N MET A 519 18.70 5.18 26.48
CA MET A 519 19.52 5.76 25.40
C MET A 519 20.88 5.08 25.37
N LEU A 520 21.34 4.71 24.17
CA LEU A 520 22.74 4.36 23.95
C LEU A 520 23.54 5.66 23.88
N THR A 521 24.58 5.72 24.70
CA THR A 521 25.42 6.89 25.00
C THR A 521 25.79 7.74 23.77
N GLY A 522 25.31 8.98 23.76
CA GLY A 522 25.76 10.12 22.97
C GLY A 522 25.43 11.40 23.76
N PRO A 523 26.15 12.53 23.57
CA PRO A 523 25.99 13.69 24.42
C PRO A 523 24.54 14.18 24.39
N SER A 524 23.92 14.27 25.57
CA SER A 524 22.59 14.83 25.75
C SER A 524 22.57 16.25 25.16
N PRO A 525 21.60 16.61 24.31
CA PRO A 525 21.42 18.01 23.90
C PRO A 525 20.99 18.92 25.07
N PHE A 526 20.80 18.38 26.28
CA PHE A 526 20.37 19.09 27.48
C PHE A 526 21.48 19.24 28.53
N SER A 527 22.72 19.52 28.13
CA SER A 527 23.68 20.09 29.09
C SER A 527 23.32 21.56 29.35
N TYR A 528 22.47 21.82 30.34
CA TYR A 528 22.35 23.16 30.91
C TYR A 528 23.68 23.52 31.57
N SER A 529 24.45 24.41 30.95
CA SER A 529 25.54 25.08 31.64
C SER A 529 24.91 26.07 32.63
N HIS A 530 24.98 25.76 33.92
CA HIS A 530 24.75 26.78 34.94
C HIS A 530 25.80 27.88 34.78
N LYS A 531 25.35 29.08 34.43
CA LYS A 531 25.96 30.35 34.81
C LYS A 531 24.86 31.30 35.24
#